data_AF-A0AAV8Y5G9-F1
#
_entry.id   AF-A0AAV8Y5G9-F1
#
_cell.length_a   1.000
_cell.length_b   1.000
_cell.length_c   1.000
_cell.angle_alpha   90.00
_cell.angle_beta   90.00
_cell.angle_gamma   90.00
#
_symmetry.space_group_name_H-M   'P 1'
#
loop_
_entity.id
_entity.type
_entity.pdbx_description
1 polymer ?
#
loop_
_entity_poly.entity_id
_entity_poly.type
_entity_poly.pdbx_seq_one_letter_code
_entity_poly.pdbx_strand_id
1 'polypeptide(L)'
;MEEAVDAVREGMSQRAAAIKFNGPRISLLRRVGGKHSKPVGQPIVLSQAEEETIAKTLGVVAKWGFPLNRVDVRDVIKKYLDKQGKEVVVFKNNTPRSRFS
;
A
#
# COMPACT_ATOMS: atom_id res chain seq x y z
N MET A 1 0.93 9.61 14.94
CA MET A 1 0.48 8.33 15.55
C MET A 1 1.66 7.40 15.84
N GLU A 2 2.70 7.36 15.01
CA GLU A 2 3.94 6.60 15.30
C GLU A 2 4.69 7.21 16.49
N GLU A 3 4.87 8.53 16.49
CA GLU A 3 5.43 9.29 17.63
C GLU A 3 4.74 9.02 18.98
N ALA A 4 3.42 8.76 18.95
CA ALA A 4 2.64 8.46 20.14
C ALA A 4 2.86 7.03 20.67
N VAL A 5 3.22 6.10 19.79
CA VAL A 5 3.58 4.72 20.16
C VAL A 5 4.99 4.68 20.73
N ASP A 6 5.91 5.46 20.17
CA ASP A 6 7.29 5.54 20.64
C ASP A 6 7.38 6.21 22.02
N ALA A 7 6.63 7.29 22.25
CA ALA A 7 6.53 7.89 23.59
C ALA A 7 6.01 6.91 24.66
N VAL A 8 5.10 6.00 24.30
CA VAL A 8 4.62 4.95 25.22
C VAL A 8 5.66 3.87 25.47
N ARG A 9 6.49 3.54 24.47
CA ARG A 9 7.63 2.62 24.62
C ARG A 9 8.74 3.21 25.49
N GLU A 10 8.94 4.52 25.45
CA GLU A 10 9.87 5.28 26.29
C GLU A 10 9.42 5.41 27.76
N GLY A 11 8.23 4.91 28.10
CA GLY A 11 7.72 4.85 29.49
C GLY A 11 6.54 5.78 29.78
N MET A 12 6.03 6.54 28.80
CA MET A 12 4.82 7.35 28.99
C MET A 12 3.57 6.47 29.11
N SER A 13 2.68 6.78 30.06
CA SER A 13 1.42 6.05 30.17
C SER A 13 0.54 6.24 28.92
N GLN A 14 -0.18 5.19 28.51
CA GLN A 14 -1.08 5.23 27.34
C GLN A 14 -2.14 6.35 27.45
N ARG A 15 -2.55 6.71 28.67
CA ARG A 15 -3.49 7.81 28.93
C ARG A 15 -2.84 9.17 28.65
N ALA A 16 -1.62 9.38 29.13
CA ALA A 16 -0.88 10.62 28.87
C ALA A 16 -0.57 10.79 27.37
N ALA A 17 -0.18 9.71 26.68
CA ALA A 17 0.05 9.74 25.24
C ALA A 17 -1.23 10.02 24.43
N ALA A 18 -2.37 9.45 24.82
CA ALA A 18 -3.66 9.70 24.17
C ALA A 18 -4.06 11.18 24.22
N ILE A 19 -3.86 11.82 25.39
CA ILE A 19 -4.15 13.24 25.59
C ILE A 19 -3.15 14.11 24.81
N LYS A 20 -1.85 13.81 24.93
CA LYS A 20 -0.77 14.59 24.30
C LYS A 20 -0.85 14.58 22.76
N PHE A 21 -1.19 13.44 22.17
CA PHE A 21 -1.25 13.26 20.71
C PHE A 21 -2.67 13.27 20.14
N ASN A 22 -3.66 13.66 20.96
CA ASN A 22 -5.09 13.73 20.59
C ASN A 22 -5.60 12.47 19.86
N GLY A 23 -5.18 11.30 20.33
CA GLY A 23 -5.41 10.00 19.68
C GLY A 23 -6.29 9.08 20.53
N PRO A 24 -7.18 8.27 19.94
CA PRO A 24 -7.97 7.30 20.71
C PRO A 24 -7.07 6.31 21.46
N ARG A 25 -7.25 6.19 22.78
CA ARG A 25 -6.48 5.28 23.64
C ARG A 25 -6.46 3.84 23.12
N ILE A 26 -7.60 3.37 22.58
CA ILE A 26 -7.73 2.01 22.02
C ILE A 26 -6.81 1.82 20.81
N SER A 27 -6.61 2.86 19.99
CA SER A 27 -5.70 2.81 18.83
C SER A 27 -4.25 2.66 19.28
N LEU A 28 -3.84 3.42 20.30
CA LEU A 28 -2.50 3.32 20.89
C LEU A 28 -2.26 1.95 21.51
N LEU A 29 -3.22 1.43 22.29
CA LEU A 29 -3.13 0.09 22.88
C LEU A 29 -2.94 -1.00 21.82
N ARG A 30 -3.72 -0.94 20.72
CA ARG A 30 -3.61 -1.91 19.62
C ARG A 30 -2.28 -1.83 18.88
N ARG A 31 -1.71 -0.63 18.71
CA ARG A 31 -0.40 -0.41 18.06
C ARG A 31 0.76 -0.83 18.96
N VAL A 32 0.73 -0.51 20.25
CA VAL A 32 1.73 -0.92 21.24
C VAL A 32 1.76 -2.45 21.39
N GLY A 33 0.59 -3.10 21.41
CA GLY A 33 0.47 -4.56 21.43
C GLY A 33 0.71 -5.25 20.08
N GLY A 34 1.24 -4.56 19.07
CA GLY A 34 1.61 -5.15 17.77
C GLY A 34 0.45 -5.53 16.85
N LYS A 35 -0.82 -5.28 17.22
CA LYS A 35 -2.01 -5.64 16.41
C LYS A 35 -2.22 -4.73 15.18
N HIS A 36 -1.42 -3.69 15.00
CA HIS A 36 -1.49 -2.75 13.88
C HIS A 36 -0.08 -2.32 13.43
N SER A 37 0.81 -3.28 13.22
CA SER A 37 2.18 -3.06 12.72
C SER A 37 2.26 -2.91 11.19
N LYS A 38 1.19 -3.25 10.46
CA LYS A 38 1.16 -3.11 9.00
C LYS A 38 0.96 -1.64 8.60
N PRO A 39 1.56 -1.20 7.48
CA PRO A 39 1.34 0.14 6.95
C PRO A 39 -0.16 0.43 6.80
N VAL A 40 -0.55 1.66 7.09
CA VAL A 40 -1.94 2.10 7.01
C VAL A 40 -2.37 2.08 5.54
N GLY A 41 -3.27 1.16 5.20
CA GLY A 41 -3.74 0.94 3.83
C GLY A 41 -3.87 -0.54 3.52
N GLN A 42 -4.28 -0.85 2.29
CA GLN A 42 -4.15 -2.23 1.82
C GLN A 42 -2.70 -2.56 1.49
N PRO A 43 -2.26 -3.82 1.72
CA PRO A 43 -0.92 -4.27 1.34
C PRO A 43 -0.67 -4.01 -0.15
N ILE A 44 0.50 -3.46 -0.46
CA ILE A 44 0.97 -3.30 -1.83
C ILE A 44 1.29 -4.70 -2.35
N VAL A 45 0.70 -5.04 -3.50
CA VAL A 45 0.78 -6.37 -4.09
C VAL A 45 2.04 -6.55 -4.92
N LEU A 46 2.46 -5.49 -5.60
CA LEU A 46 3.72 -5.43 -6.34
C LEU A 46 4.83 -4.93 -5.41
N SER A 47 6.01 -5.53 -5.50
CA SER A 47 7.19 -4.96 -4.86
C SER A 47 7.64 -3.70 -5.60
N GLN A 48 8.34 -2.81 -4.90
CA GLN A 48 8.84 -1.57 -5.49
C GLN A 48 9.71 -1.80 -6.73
N ALA A 49 10.54 -2.86 -6.72
CA ALA A 49 11.37 -3.23 -7.86
C ALA A 49 10.54 -3.68 -9.09
N GLU A 50 9.43 -4.39 -8.86
CA GLU A 50 8.50 -4.81 -9.93
C GLU A 50 7.80 -3.58 -10.53
N GLU A 51 7.31 -2.65 -9.69
CA GLU A 51 6.68 -1.41 -10.13
C GLU A 51 7.62 -0.54 -10.96
N GLU A 52 8.86 -0.36 -10.51
CA GLU A 52 9.86 0.41 -11.26
C GLU A 52 10.17 -0.19 -12.64
N THR A 53 10.24 -1.52 -12.71
CA THR A 53 10.51 -2.22 -13.98
C THR A 53 9.34 -2.04 -14.95
N ILE A 54 8.10 -2.18 -14.45
CA ILE A 54 6.89 -1.96 -15.25
C ILE A 54 6.80 -0.49 -15.70
N ALA A 55 7.07 0.48 -14.82
CA ALA A 55 7.05 1.89 -15.16
C ALA A 55 8.10 2.25 -16.23
N LYS A 56 9.32 1.70 -16.13
CA LYS A 56 10.38 1.91 -17.13
C LYS A 56 9.99 1.37 -18.49
N THR A 57 9.43 0.15 -18.55
CA THR A 57 9.01 -0.46 -19.82
C THR A 57 7.86 0.31 -20.46
N LEU A 58 6.85 0.71 -19.70
CA LEU A 58 5.75 1.56 -20.17
C LEU A 58 6.27 2.93 -20.66
N GLY A 59 7.25 3.52 -19.96
CA GLY A 59 7.89 4.77 -20.36
C GLY A 59 8.64 4.68 -21.70
N VAL A 60 9.30 3.55 -21.98
CA VAL A 60 9.96 3.32 -23.29
C VAL A 60 8.92 3.19 -24.40
N VAL A 61 7.84 2.44 -24.16
CA VAL A 61 6.76 2.27 -25.13
C VAL A 61 6.06 3.60 -25.45
N ALA A 62 5.85 4.45 -24.44
CA ALA A 62 5.32 5.80 -24.64
C ALA A 62 6.25 6.66 -25.50
N LYS A 63 7.58 6.58 -25.27
CA LYS A 63 8.58 7.30 -26.09
C LYS A 63 8.61 6.82 -27.55
N TRP A 64 8.27 5.56 -27.80
CA TRP A 64 8.17 5.01 -29.15
C TRP A 64 6.90 5.43 -29.90
N GLY A 65 6.09 6.33 -29.32
CA GLY A 65 4.93 6.92 -29.99
C GLY A 65 3.63 6.14 -29.80
N PHE A 66 3.59 5.18 -28.87
CA PHE A 66 2.35 4.48 -28.52
C PHE A 66 1.65 5.22 -27.37
N PRO A 67 0.48 5.83 -27.60
CA PRO A 67 -0.29 6.42 -26.52
C PRO A 67 -0.81 5.32 -25.59
N LEU A 68 -0.28 5.26 -24.37
CA LEU A 68 -0.74 4.32 -23.34
C LEU A 68 -1.83 4.96 -22.51
N ASN A 69 -3.00 4.33 -22.48
CA ASN A 69 -4.10 4.70 -21.61
C ASN A 69 -4.04 3.97 -20.28
N ARG A 70 -4.82 4.47 -19.30
CA ARG A 70 -4.94 3.85 -17.97
C ARG A 70 -5.45 2.40 -18.00
N VAL A 71 -6.09 1.99 -19.09
CA VAL A 71 -6.57 0.61 -19.30
C VAL A 71 -5.41 -0.29 -19.71
N ASP A 72 -4.56 0.17 -20.64
CA ASP A 72 -3.39 -0.60 -21.11
C ASP A 72 -2.42 -0.90 -19.96
N VAL A 73 -2.20 0.08 -19.08
CA VAL A 73 -1.38 -0.12 -17.87
C VAL A 73 -1.96 -1.22 -16.98
N ARG A 74 -3.29 -1.24 -16.80
CA ARG A 74 -3.97 -2.27 -16.01
C ARG A 74 -3.87 -3.64 -16.66
N ASP A 75 -3.99 -3.72 -17.98
CA ASP A 75 -3.85 -4.97 -18.72
C ASP A 75 -2.43 -5.52 -18.67
N VAL A 76 -1.42 -4.66 -18.70
CA VAL A 76 -0.02 -5.06 -18.51
C VAL A 76 0.20 -5.62 -17.11
N ILE A 77 -0.31 -4.94 -16.08
CA ILE A 77 -0.21 -5.42 -14.68
C ILE A 77 -0.95 -6.75 -14.51
N LYS A 78 -2.16 -6.88 -15.06
CA LYS A 78 -2.92 -8.13 -15.05
C LYS A 78 -2.13 -9.26 -15.70
N LYS A 79 -1.64 -9.06 -16.92
CA LYS A 79 -0.84 -10.06 -17.65
C LYS A 79 0.43 -10.44 -16.88
N TYR A 80 1.04 -9.47 -16.19
CA TYR A 80 2.22 -9.72 -15.36
C TYR A 80 1.87 -10.64 -14.17
N LEU A 81 0.79 -10.34 -13.45
CA LEU A 81 0.33 -11.14 -12.31
C LEU A 81 -0.14 -12.54 -12.73
N ASP A 82 -0.86 -12.64 -13.86
CA ASP A 82 -1.30 -13.91 -14.45
C ASP A 82 -0.08 -14.78 -14.82
N LYS A 83 0.97 -14.18 -15.39
CA LYS A 83 2.24 -14.88 -15.70
C LYS A 83 2.98 -15.34 -14.44
N GLN A 84 2.89 -14.58 -13.35
CA GLN A 84 3.48 -14.98 -12.07
C GLN A 84 2.65 -16.01 -11.31
N GLY A 85 1.44 -16.35 -11.77
CA GLY A 85 0.50 -17.23 -11.05
C GLY A 85 0.04 -16.63 -9.71
N LYS A 86 0.20 -15.32 -9.50
CA LYS A 86 -0.22 -14.63 -8.28
C LYS A 86 -1.69 -14.25 -8.40
N GLU A 87 -2.55 -14.94 -7.66
CA GLU A 87 -3.95 -14.54 -7.50
C GLU A 87 -4.10 -13.54 -6.35
N VAL A 88 -4.46 -12.31 -6.71
CA VAL A 88 -4.64 -11.23 -5.75
C VAL A 88 -6.11 -11.18 -5.34
N VAL A 89 -6.41 -11.56 -4.10
CA VAL A 89 -7.79 -11.67 -3.57
C VAL A 89 -8.60 -10.36 -3.72
N VAL A 90 -7.92 -9.21 -3.71
CA VAL A 90 -8.55 -7.89 -3.86
C VAL A 90 -8.90 -7.57 -5.31
N PHE A 91 -8.18 -8.12 -6.28
CA PHE A 91 -8.38 -7.83 -7.69
C PHE A 91 -9.47 -8.71 -8.28
N LYS A 92 -10.55 -8.10 -8.78
CA LYS A 92 -11.57 -8.84 -9.52
C LYS A 92 -10.96 -9.29 -10.85
N ASN A 93 -10.87 -10.60 -11.06
CA ASN A 93 -10.24 -11.20 -12.25
C ASN A 93 -8.80 -10.71 -12.47
N ASN A 94 -8.01 -10.63 -11.38
CA ASN A 94 -6.62 -10.17 -11.36
C ASN A 94 -6.38 -8.78 -11.99
N THR A 95 -7.45 -8.00 -12.14
CA THR A 95 -7.40 -6.68 -12.76
C THR A 95 -7.43 -5.60 -11.67
N PRO A 96 -6.46 -4.67 -11.63
CA PRO A 96 -6.49 -3.58 -10.67
C PRO A 96 -7.74 -2.71 -10.82
N ARG A 97 -8.41 -2.39 -9.71
CA ARG A 97 -9.59 -1.53 -9.72
C ARG A 97 -9.19 -0.08 -9.93
N SER A 98 -9.92 0.65 -10.79
CA SER A 98 -9.79 2.11 -10.85
C SER A 98 -10.40 2.72 -9.59
N ARG A 99 -9.66 3.61 -8.93
CA ARG A 99 -10.19 4.44 -7.82
C ARG A 99 -11.15 5.53 -8.34
N PHE A 100 -11.10 5.82 -9.64
CA PHE A 100 -11.97 6.79 -10.32
C PHE A 100 -12.90 6.00 -11.24
N SER A 101 -14.14 5.77 -10.81
CA SER A 101 -15.25 5.25 -11.60
C SER A 101 -16.43 6.17 -11.40
#